data_AF-A0A934LRZ2-F1
#
_entry.id   AF-A0A934LRZ2-F1
#
_cell.length_a   1.000
_cell.length_b   1.000
_cell.length_c   1.000
_cell.angle_alpha   90.00
_cell.angle_beta   90.00
_cell.angle_gamma   90.00
#
_symmetry.space_group_name_H-M   'P 1'
#
loop_
_entity.id
_entity.type
_entity.pdbx_description
1 polymer ?
#
loop_
_entity_poly.entity_id
_entity_poly.type
_entity_poly.pdbx_seq_one_letter_code
_entity_poly.pdbx_strand_id
1 'polypeptide(L)'
;ELVSKPNLFSPLYLNARLPVGPFRHNGRFVPVRQMHTAAAALLAAFSEGDFSGFLEYRLGDEKAAAIRAALAAIVTATEAAESTGAKVAFVATVREE
;
A
#
# COMPACT_ATOMS: atom_id res chain seq x y z
N GLU A 1 7.21 6.69 3.20
CA GLU A 1 7.66 7.49 2.04
C GLU A 1 6.69 7.49 0.86
N LEU A 2 6.25 6.34 0.35
CA LEU A 2 5.32 6.25 -0.79
C LEU A 2 4.02 7.07 -0.62
N VAL A 3 3.36 6.92 0.53
CA VAL A 3 2.10 7.59 0.85
C VAL A 3 2.27 9.02 1.38
N SER A 4 3.49 9.39 1.79
CA SER A 4 3.78 10.72 2.34
C SER A 4 4.13 11.75 1.25
N LYS A 5 4.44 11.28 0.03
CA LYS A 5 4.75 12.11 -1.14
C LYS A 5 3.59 12.09 -2.14
N PRO A 6 2.79 13.18 -2.26
CA PRO A 6 1.60 13.20 -3.11
C PRO A 6 1.88 12.86 -4.58
N ASN A 7 3.03 13.27 -5.11
CA ASN A 7 3.46 12.99 -6.49
C ASN A 7 3.74 11.51 -6.77
N LEU A 8 4.00 10.70 -5.74
CA LEU A 8 4.19 9.26 -5.87
C LEU A 8 2.87 8.49 -5.76
N PHE A 9 1.95 8.98 -4.93
CA PHE A 9 0.71 8.26 -4.63
C PHE A 9 -0.48 8.66 -5.52
N SER A 10 -0.55 9.92 -5.94
CA SER A 10 -1.64 10.43 -6.79
C SER A 10 -1.82 9.66 -8.09
N PRO A 11 -0.77 9.28 -8.86
CA PRO A 11 -0.95 8.52 -10.10
C PRO A 11 -1.64 7.15 -9.89
N LEU A 12 -1.39 6.49 -8.76
CA LEU A 12 -1.98 5.19 -8.42
C LEU A 12 -3.50 5.29 -8.23
N TYR A 13 -3.96 6.41 -7.67
CA TYR A 13 -5.39 6.67 -7.46
C TYR A 13 -6.06 7.32 -8.66
N LEU A 14 -5.45 8.35 -9.24
CA LEU A 14 -6.06 9.19 -10.27
C LEU A 14 -5.99 8.55 -11.66
N ASN A 15 -4.86 7.93 -12.01
CA ASN A 15 -4.65 7.37 -13.34
C ASN A 15 -5.01 5.88 -13.35
N ALA A 16 -4.49 5.12 -12.39
CA ALA A 16 -4.69 3.67 -12.33
C ALA A 16 -5.96 3.24 -11.59
N ARG A 17 -6.67 4.17 -10.94
CA ARG A 17 -7.92 3.92 -10.20
C ARG A 17 -7.81 2.79 -9.17
N LEU A 18 -6.62 2.57 -8.61
CA LEU A 18 -6.42 1.53 -7.61
C LEU A 18 -7.20 1.85 -6.34
N PRO A 19 -7.71 0.83 -5.61
CA PRO A 19 -8.52 1.00 -4.40
C PRO A 19 -7.69 1.42 -3.17
N VAL A 20 -6.86 2.46 -3.30
CA VAL A 20 -5.86 2.89 -2.31
C VAL A 20 -6.43 3.78 -1.20
N GLY A 21 -7.76 3.90 -1.10
CA GLY A 21 -8.45 4.71 -0.10
C GLY A 21 -7.94 4.52 1.33
N PRO A 22 -7.73 3.28 1.82
CA PRO A 22 -7.17 3.01 3.15
C PRO A 22 -5.82 3.66 3.44
N PHE A 23 -4.97 3.82 2.42
CA PHE A 23 -3.63 4.39 2.56
C PHE A 23 -3.59 5.92 2.46
N ARG A 24 -4.66 6.54 1.93
CA ARG A 24 -4.77 8.00 1.81
C ARG A 24 -5.08 8.69 3.14
N HIS A 25 -5.63 7.95 4.10
CA HIS A 25 -6.06 8.49 5.38
C HIS A 25 -5.31 7.81 6.51
N ASN A 26 -4.13 8.37 6.82
CA ASN A 26 -3.28 7.89 7.91
C ASN A 26 -4.08 7.83 9.23
N GLY A 27 -4.03 6.69 9.93
CA GLY A 27 -4.70 6.48 11.21
C GLY A 27 -6.22 6.26 11.14
N ARG A 28 -6.83 6.26 9.96
CA ARG A 28 -8.28 6.00 9.83
C ARG A 28 -8.57 4.50 9.91
N PHE A 29 -9.47 4.12 10.82
CA PHE A 29 -9.98 2.74 10.89
C PHE A 29 -10.87 2.43 9.68
N VAL A 30 -10.57 1.32 9.01
CA VAL A 30 -11.33 0.77 7.88
C VAL A 30 -11.61 -0.73 8.11
N PRO A 31 -12.63 -1.32 7.45
CA PRO A 31 -12.83 -2.76 7.48
C PRO A 31 -11.57 -3.51 7.00
N VAL A 32 -11.20 -4.61 7.67
CA VAL A 32 -10.03 -5.43 7.30
C VAL A 32 -10.04 -5.81 5.83
N ARG A 33 -11.18 -6.28 5.30
CA ARG A 33 -11.33 -6.62 3.88
C ARG A 33 -10.97 -5.48 2.93
N GLN A 34 -11.27 -4.24 3.31
CA GLN A 34 -10.93 -3.07 2.50
C GLN A 34 -9.42 -2.82 2.51
N MET A 35 -8.76 -2.96 3.66
CA MET A 35 -7.30 -2.87 3.78
C MET A 35 -6.61 -3.97 2.98
N HIS A 36 -7.08 -5.22 3.11
CA HIS A 36 -6.57 -6.38 2.39
C HIS A 36 -6.63 -6.15 0.88
N THR A 37 -7.81 -5.78 0.35
CA THR A 37 -8.01 -5.51 -1.08
C THR A 37 -7.10 -4.38 -1.57
N ALA A 38 -6.95 -3.31 -0.79
CA ALA A 38 -6.08 -2.19 -1.14
C ALA A 38 -4.60 -2.60 -1.19
N ALA A 39 -4.13 -3.36 -0.19
CA ALA A 39 -2.75 -3.82 -0.10
C ALA A 39 -2.41 -4.81 -1.22
N ALA A 40 -3.30 -5.77 -1.48
CA ALA A 40 -3.15 -6.75 -2.54
C ALA A 40 -3.11 -6.08 -3.93
N ALA A 41 -3.99 -5.11 -4.18
CA ALA A 41 -4.02 -4.39 -5.45
C ALA A 41 -2.73 -3.56 -5.69
N LEU A 42 -2.20 -2.92 -4.64
CA LEU A 42 -0.91 -2.22 -4.74
C LEU A 42 0.25 -3.18 -4.95
N LEU A 43 0.28 -4.29 -4.21
CA LEU A 43 1.33 -5.30 -4.35
C LEU A 43 1.34 -5.89 -5.76
N ALA A 44 0.17 -6.23 -6.31
CA ALA A 44 0.04 -6.69 -7.68
C ALA A 44 0.54 -5.64 -8.67
N ALA A 45 0.12 -4.37 -8.55
CA ALA A 45 0.54 -3.31 -9.45
C ALA A 45 2.06 -3.05 -9.44
N PHE A 46 2.72 -3.21 -8.28
CA PHE A 46 4.16 -3.03 -8.15
C PHE A 46 4.97 -4.28 -8.47
N SER A 47 4.36 -5.47 -8.51
CA SER A 47 5.03 -6.70 -8.91
C SER A 47 4.85 -6.98 -10.41
N GLU A 48 3.70 -6.61 -10.95
CA GLU A 48 3.27 -6.97 -12.30
C GLU A 48 2.48 -5.81 -12.95
N GLY A 49 2.62 -5.64 -14.26
CA GLY A 49 1.90 -4.63 -15.03
C GLY A 49 2.57 -3.25 -15.07
N ASP A 50 1.74 -2.22 -15.30
CA ASP A 50 2.17 -0.86 -15.69
C ASP A 50 3.01 -0.12 -14.64
N PHE A 51 3.02 -0.58 -13.37
CA PHE A 51 3.77 0.04 -12.27
C PHE A 51 4.91 -0.84 -11.74
N SER A 52 5.25 -1.94 -12.41
CA SER A 52 6.28 -2.89 -11.96
C SER A 52 7.67 -2.28 -11.73
N GLY A 53 8.04 -1.24 -12.50
CA GLY A 53 9.29 -0.48 -12.31
C GLY A 53 9.12 0.90 -11.67
N PHE A 54 7.91 1.25 -11.23
CA PHE A 54 7.60 2.60 -10.76
C PHE A 54 8.34 2.94 -9.46
N LEU A 55 8.45 1.98 -8.54
CA LEU A 55 9.07 2.21 -7.24
C LEU A 55 10.58 2.37 -7.37
N GLU A 56 11.22 1.50 -8.15
CA GLU A 56 12.64 1.50 -8.46
C GLU A 56 13.04 2.83 -9.09
N TYR A 57 12.27 3.27 -10.11
CA TYR A 57 12.51 4.54 -10.78
C TYR A 57 12.37 5.76 -9.85
N ARG A 58 11.46 5.71 -8.86
CA ARG A 58 11.14 6.88 -8.02
C ARG A 58 11.86 6.91 -6.68
N LEU A 59 12.21 5.76 -6.13
CA LEU A 59 12.67 5.58 -4.75
C LEU A 59 13.93 4.72 -4.64
N GLY A 60 14.37 4.05 -5.72
CA GLY A 60 15.47 3.11 -5.71
C GLY A 60 15.07 1.69 -5.29
N ASP A 61 15.90 0.72 -5.65
CA ASP A 61 15.59 -0.72 -5.53
C ASP A 61 15.37 -1.18 -4.09
N GLU A 62 16.16 -0.66 -3.15
CA GLU A 62 16.07 -1.01 -1.73
C GLU A 62 14.70 -0.61 -1.14
N LYS A 63 14.30 0.65 -1.37
CA LYS A 63 13.00 1.15 -0.90
C LYS A 63 11.84 0.46 -1.63
N ALA A 64 12.01 0.14 -2.90
CA ALA A 64 11.02 -0.63 -3.66
C ALA A 64 10.78 -2.02 -3.04
N ALA A 65 11.86 -2.74 -2.71
CA ALA A 65 11.78 -4.03 -2.02
C ALA A 65 11.12 -3.90 -0.63
N ALA A 66 11.51 -2.89 0.16
CA ALA A 66 10.92 -2.65 1.48
C ALA A 66 9.41 -2.35 1.41
N ILE A 67 8.97 -1.57 0.42
CA ILE A 67 7.55 -1.28 0.20
C ILE A 67 6.78 -2.55 -0.18
N ARG A 68 7.30 -3.38 -1.11
CA ARG A 68 6.66 -4.64 -1.50
C ARG A 68 6.58 -5.62 -0.32
N ALA A 69 7.62 -5.72 0.49
CA ALA A 69 7.61 -6.53 1.72
C ALA A 69 6.55 -6.02 2.73
N ALA A 70 6.44 -4.70 2.93
CA ALA A 70 5.43 -4.13 3.82
C ALA A 70 3.99 -4.39 3.31
N LEU A 71 3.75 -4.29 2.01
CA LEU A 71 2.45 -4.61 1.41
C LEU A 71 2.10 -6.09 1.58
N ALA A 72 3.05 -7.00 1.34
CA ALA A 72 2.85 -8.43 1.56
C ALA A 72 2.53 -8.74 3.03
N ALA A 73 3.23 -8.11 3.97
CA ALA A 73 2.94 -8.28 5.40
C ALA A 73 1.52 -7.82 5.77
N ILE A 74 1.05 -6.70 5.19
CA ILE A 74 -0.33 -6.22 5.40
C ILE A 74 -1.34 -7.23 4.83
N VAL A 75 -1.10 -7.76 3.63
CA VAL A 75 -1.97 -8.79 3.02
C VAL A 75 -2.09 -10.00 3.95
N THR A 76 -0.96 -10.60 4.37
CA THR A 76 -0.97 -11.75 5.28
C THR A 76 -1.65 -11.45 6.62
N ALA A 77 -1.36 -10.29 7.23
CA ALA A 77 -1.97 -9.92 8.51
C ALA A 77 -3.48 -9.70 8.41
N THR A 78 -3.96 -9.21 7.28
CA THR A 78 -5.39 -8.93 7.06
C THR A 78 -6.16 -10.16 6.62
N GLU A 79 -5.57 -11.08 5.85
CA GLU A 79 -6.18 -12.35 5.46
C GLU A 79 -6.63 -13.17 6.70
N ALA A 80 -5.78 -13.28 7.71
CA ALA A 80 -6.10 -13.96 8.96
C ALA A 80 -7.22 -13.26 9.77
N ALA A 81 -7.39 -11.95 9.58
CA ALA A 81 -8.32 -11.12 10.34
C ALA A 81 -9.68 -10.90 9.63
N GLU A 82 -9.83 -11.26 8.34
CA GLU A 82 -11.06 -11.00 7.57
C GLU A 82 -12.31 -11.64 8.19
N SER A 83 -12.18 -12.82 8.79
CA SER A 83 -13.28 -13.57 9.40
C SER A 83 -13.81 -12.97 10.71
N THR A 84 -13.11 -11.99 11.28
CA THR A 84 -13.39 -11.48 12.63
C THR A 84 -14.27 -10.23 12.65
N GLY A 85 -14.55 -9.62 11.49
CA GLY A 85 -15.25 -8.34 11.41
C GLY A 85 -14.45 -7.15 11.99
N ALA A 86 -13.16 -7.34 12.28
CA ALA A 86 -12.30 -6.32 12.84
C ALA A 86 -12.11 -5.12 11.89
N LYS A 87 -11.66 -4.00 12.48
CA LYS A 87 -11.22 -2.81 11.76
C LYS A 87 -9.75 -2.58 12.04
N VAL A 88 -9.03 -2.11 11.02
CA VAL A 88 -7.60 -1.81 11.08
C VAL A 88 -7.36 -0.39 10.61
N ALA A 89 -6.32 0.23 11.17
CA ALA A 89 -5.84 1.53 10.73
C ALA A 89 -4.43 1.38 10.17
N PHE A 90 -4.18 1.95 9.00
CA PHE A 90 -2.84 2.05 8.46
C PHE A 90 -2.13 3.26 9.07
N VAL A 91 -0.90 3.05 9.54
CA VAL A 91 -0.04 4.12 10.04
C VAL A 91 1.27 4.13 9.26
N ALA A 92 1.51 5.21 8.51
CA ALA A 92 2.77 5.42 7.84
C ALA A 92 3.80 6.01 8.81
N THR A 93 4.92 5.33 8.97
CA THR A 93 6.10 5.88 9.65
C THR A 93 7.17 6.24 8.63
N VAL A 94 7.82 7.39 8.82
CA VAL A 94 9.01 7.78 8.05
C VAL A 94 10.20 7.40 8.90
N ARG A 95 11.07 6.55 8.38
CA ARG A 95 12.39 6.34 8.98
C ARG A 95 13.31 7.37 8.33
N GLU A 96 13.82 8.30 9.14
CA GLU A 96 14.92 9.16 8.73
C GLU A 96 16.19 8.30 8.82
N GLU A 97 16.86 8.13 7.68
CA GLU A 97 18.21 7.58 7.58
C GLU A 97 19.20 8.73 7.40
#